data_AF-A0A2S2PQU9-F1
#
_entry.id   AF-A0A2S2PQU9-F1
#
_cell.length_a   1.000
_cell.length_b   1.000
_cell.length_c   1.000
_cell.angle_alpha   90.00
_cell.angle_beta   90.00
_cell.angle_gamma   90.00
#
_symmetry.space_group_name_H-M   'P 1'
#
loop_
_entity.id
_entity.type
_entity.pdbx_description
1 polymer ?
#
loop_
_entity_poly.entity_id
_entity_poly.type
_entity_poly.pdbx_seq_one_letter_code
_entity_poly.pdbx_strand_id
1 'polypeptide(L)'
;MPRYSKKSNFIVVIFKKALVLVRIQSSNVNIITNRLLSLKSKITCDFSRKPRGLNKVLRWKATEFRLFLLYTGPIVLKGILLNECYIHFICLHVAFRIILSPNIPEKMLNFSEKILIHFVENFEELYGEQFVSHNIHGL
;
A
#
# COMPACT_ATOMS: atom_id res chain seq x y z
N MET A 1 17.99 -12.32 0.89
CA MET A 1 17.29 -11.09 1.33
C MET A 1 17.75 -9.73 0.73
N PRO A 2 18.77 -9.56 -0.15
CA PRO A 2 19.11 -8.21 -0.64
C PRO A 2 18.35 -7.74 -1.90
N ARG A 3 17.89 -8.64 -2.79
CA ARG A 3 17.35 -8.27 -4.11
C ARG A 3 16.02 -7.49 -4.08
N TYR A 4 15.22 -7.63 -3.03
CA TYR A 4 13.88 -7.00 -2.94
C TYR A 4 13.85 -5.64 -2.23
N SER A 5 14.94 -5.24 -1.55
CA SER A 5 14.94 -4.04 -0.69
C SER A 5 14.79 -2.73 -1.48
N LYS A 6 15.46 -2.60 -2.64
CA LYS A 6 15.35 -1.39 -3.48
C LYS A 6 14.03 -1.30 -4.23
N LYS A 7 13.57 -2.39 -4.86
CA LYS A 7 12.30 -2.44 -5.61
C LYS A 7 11.08 -2.22 -4.70
N SER A 8 11.09 -2.78 -3.49
CA SER A 8 10.01 -2.58 -2.50
C SER A 8 9.85 -1.12 -2.10
N ASN A 9 10.95 -0.41 -1.84
CA ASN A 9 10.88 1.00 -1.43
C ASN A 9 10.33 1.89 -2.53
N PHE A 10 10.60 1.57 -3.79
CA PHE A 10 10.11 2.33 -4.93
C PHE A 10 8.58 2.19 -5.10
N ILE A 11 8.06 0.96 -5.07
CA ILE A 11 6.61 0.68 -5.14
C ILE A 11 5.87 1.34 -3.95
N VAL A 12 6.46 1.29 -2.76
CA VAL A 12 5.93 1.95 -1.56
C VAL A 12 5.82 3.47 -1.77
N VAL A 13 6.85 4.10 -2.35
CA VAL A 13 6.85 5.55 -2.63
C VAL A 13 5.80 5.93 -3.68
N ILE A 14 5.68 5.15 -4.75
CA ILE A 14 4.66 5.36 -5.79
C ILE A 14 3.26 5.25 -5.18
N PHE A 15 2.97 4.16 -4.47
CA PHE A 15 1.63 3.96 -3.92
C PHE A 15 1.26 5.01 -2.86
N LYS A 16 2.24 5.43 -2.05
CA LYS A 16 2.06 6.51 -1.08
C LYS A 16 1.70 7.84 -1.76
N LYS A 17 2.25 8.12 -2.95
CA LYS A 17 1.86 9.28 -3.77
C LYS A 17 0.47 9.08 -4.36
N ALA A 18 0.17 7.90 -4.93
CA ALA A 18 -1.17 7.60 -5.45
C ALA A 18 -2.26 7.75 -4.39
N LEU A 19 -2.06 7.28 -3.15
CA LEU A 19 -3.05 7.45 -2.07
C LEU A 19 -3.44 8.91 -1.76
N VAL A 20 -2.58 9.86 -2.11
CA VAL A 20 -2.83 11.30 -1.94
C VAL A 20 -3.54 11.89 -3.16
N LEU A 21 -3.35 11.26 -4.31
CA LEU A 21 -3.67 11.80 -5.63
C LEU A 21 -4.89 11.14 -6.26
N VAL A 22 -5.23 9.90 -5.85
CA VAL A 22 -6.62 9.43 -5.91
C VAL A 22 -7.39 10.47 -5.16
N ARG A 23 -8.24 11.20 -5.88
CA ARG A 23 -8.98 12.36 -5.38
C ARG A 23 -10.09 11.87 -4.46
N ILE A 24 -9.70 11.27 -3.34
CA ILE A 24 -10.57 10.83 -2.27
C ILE A 24 -11.20 12.10 -1.72
N GLN A 25 -12.53 12.16 -1.74
CA GLN A 25 -13.26 13.28 -1.18
C GLN A 25 -12.80 13.53 0.27
N SER A 26 -12.73 14.81 0.67
CA SER A 26 -12.28 15.20 2.01
C SER A 26 -13.05 14.49 3.13
N SER A 27 -14.35 14.26 2.94
CA SER A 27 -15.19 13.44 3.84
C SER A 27 -14.64 12.02 4.01
N ASN A 28 -14.30 11.35 2.91
CA ASN A 28 -13.73 10.01 2.91
C ASN A 28 -12.33 9.98 3.56
N VAL A 29 -11.50 11.01 3.35
CA VAL A 29 -10.20 11.16 4.04
C VAL A 29 -10.38 11.24 5.56
N ASN A 30 -11.40 11.98 6.03
CA ASN A 30 -11.73 12.09 7.44
C ASN A 30 -12.22 10.76 8.00
N ILE A 31 -13.07 10.03 7.27
CA ILE A 31 -13.54 8.69 7.68
C ILE A 31 -12.36 7.73 7.81
N ILE A 32 -11.46 7.65 6.80
CA ILE A 32 -10.27 6.80 6.86
C ILE A 32 -9.37 7.21 8.03
N THR A 33 -9.18 8.50 8.25
CA THR A 33 -8.39 9.03 9.36
C THR A 33 -8.96 8.62 10.71
N ASN A 34 -10.27 8.74 10.91
CA ASN A 34 -10.93 8.33 12.15
C ASN A 34 -10.83 6.81 12.37
N ARG A 35 -11.00 6.01 11.31
CA ARG A 35 -10.77 4.55 11.37
C ARG A 35 -9.33 4.21 11.74
N LEU A 36 -8.34 4.92 11.20
CA LEU A 36 -6.92 4.70 11.56
C LEU A 36 -6.65 5.06 13.03
N LEU A 37 -7.23 6.16 13.52
CA LEU A 37 -7.03 6.60 14.89
C LEU A 37 -7.74 5.69 15.90
N SER A 38 -8.89 5.09 15.55
CA SER A 38 -9.56 4.11 16.42
C SER A 38 -8.79 2.79 16.52
N LEU A 39 -7.99 2.44 15.51
CA LEU A 39 -7.09 1.29 15.57
C LEU A 39 -5.84 1.54 16.41
N LYS A 40 -5.54 2.79 16.80
CA LYS A 40 -4.30 3.16 17.50
C LYS A 40 -4.10 2.40 18.81
N SER A 41 -5.18 2.17 19.56
CA SER A 41 -5.17 1.40 20.83
C SER A 41 -4.99 -0.11 20.61
N LYS A 42 -5.31 -0.62 19.41
CA LYS A 42 -5.20 -2.04 19.06
C LYS A 42 -3.83 -2.44 18.51
N ILE A 43 -2.96 -1.46 18.21
CA ILE A 43 -1.60 -1.73 17.77
C ILE A 43 -0.75 -2.08 18.99
N THR A 44 -0.02 -3.18 18.95
CA THR A 44 0.85 -3.64 20.04
C THR A 44 2.14 -2.80 20.14
N CYS A 45 2.99 -3.07 21.13
CA CYS A 45 4.29 -2.43 21.30
C CYS A 45 5.35 -2.93 20.29
N ASP A 46 5.10 -4.07 19.62
CA ASP A 46 6.00 -4.63 18.59
C ASP A 46 6.14 -3.72 17.36
N PHE A 47 5.18 -2.83 17.15
CA PHE A 47 5.23 -1.83 16.11
C PHE A 47 5.86 -0.53 16.64
N SER A 48 6.99 -0.14 16.05
CA SER A 48 7.75 1.07 16.43
C SER A 48 6.99 2.39 16.29
N ARG A 49 5.85 2.40 15.57
CA ARG A 49 5.00 3.58 15.37
C ARG A 49 3.54 3.18 15.37
N LYS A 50 2.69 4.07 15.88
CA LYS A 50 1.23 3.94 15.81
C LYS A 50 0.69 4.58 14.53
N PRO A 51 -0.51 4.18 14.05
CA PRO A 51 -1.14 4.78 12.87
C PRO A 51 -1.34 6.29 13.06
N ARG A 52 -1.11 7.05 12.00
CA ARG A 52 -1.45 8.46 11.89
C ARG A 52 -2.58 8.62 10.87
N GLY A 53 -3.27 9.76 10.90
CA GLY A 53 -4.30 10.07 9.93
C GLY A 53 -3.78 10.09 8.48
N LEU A 54 -4.67 9.82 7.54
CA LEU A 54 -4.37 9.80 6.11
C LEU A 54 -3.97 11.20 5.60
N ASN A 55 -4.44 12.25 6.25
CA ASN A 55 -4.00 13.63 6.02
C ASN A 55 -2.48 13.85 6.19
N LYS A 56 -1.78 12.97 6.90
CA LYS A 56 -0.33 13.02 7.11
C LYS A 56 0.42 11.98 6.26
N VAL A 57 -0.25 11.29 5.33
CA VAL A 57 0.31 10.14 4.60
C VAL A 57 1.61 10.48 3.90
N LEU A 58 1.76 11.65 3.27
CA LEU A 58 3.03 12.10 2.66
C LEU A 58 4.21 12.12 3.64
N ARG A 59 3.95 12.36 4.92
CA ARG A 59 4.96 12.42 5.99
C ARG A 59 5.10 11.11 6.77
N TRP A 60 4.41 10.04 6.37
CA TRP A 60 4.59 8.72 6.98
C TRP A 60 6.00 8.20 6.71
N LYS A 61 6.64 7.65 7.74
CA LYS A 61 7.88 6.88 7.60
C LYS A 61 7.56 5.53 6.96
N ALA A 62 8.59 4.86 6.45
CA ALA A 62 8.45 3.52 5.86
C ALA A 62 7.79 2.51 6.81
N THR A 63 8.10 2.56 8.11
CA THR A 63 7.51 1.65 9.11
C THR A 63 6.00 1.86 9.30
N GLU A 64 5.52 3.10 9.19
CA GLU A 64 4.09 3.42 9.28
C GLU A 64 3.34 3.01 8.03
N PHE A 65 3.95 3.25 6.86
CA PHE A 65 3.40 2.75 5.61
C PHE A 65 3.36 1.22 5.59
N ARG A 66 4.39 0.54 6.11
CA ARG A 66 4.39 -0.93 6.24
C ARG A 66 3.25 -1.42 7.14
N LEU A 67 3.02 -0.78 8.28
CA LEU A 67 1.89 -1.08 9.16
C LEU A 67 0.55 -0.90 8.42
N PHE A 68 0.44 0.19 7.64
CA PHE A 68 -0.73 0.45 6.83
C PHE A 68 -0.95 -0.63 5.77
N LEU A 69 0.05 -0.87 4.92
CA LEU A 69 -0.03 -1.82 3.82
C LEU A 69 -0.36 -3.22 4.31
N LEU A 70 0.29 -3.70 5.36
CA LEU A 70 0.20 -5.10 5.78
C LEU A 70 -0.93 -5.42 6.77
N TYR A 71 -1.49 -4.40 7.44
CA TYR A 71 -2.45 -4.63 8.53
C TYR A 71 -3.66 -3.70 8.48
N THR A 72 -3.49 -2.38 8.57
CA THR A 72 -4.64 -1.49 8.80
C THR A 72 -5.36 -1.10 7.51
N GLY A 73 -4.64 -1.00 6.40
CA GLY A 73 -5.14 -0.56 5.09
C GLY A 73 -6.36 -1.34 4.59
N PRO A 74 -6.33 -2.68 4.55
CA PRO A 74 -7.47 -3.49 4.09
C PRO A 74 -8.76 -3.20 4.88
N ILE A 75 -8.62 -2.89 6.17
CA ILE A 75 -9.75 -2.61 7.05
C ILE A 75 -10.26 -1.20 6.82
N VAL A 76 -9.37 -0.21 6.84
CA VAL A 76 -9.80 1.20 6.84
C VAL A 76 -10.30 1.67 5.48
N LEU A 77 -9.80 1.10 4.38
CA LEU A 77 -10.17 1.47 3.01
C LEU A 77 -11.45 0.79 2.50
N LYS A 78 -11.87 -0.31 3.12
CA LYS A 78 -13.03 -1.10 2.67
C LYS A 78 -14.31 -0.27 2.70
N GLY A 79 -15.02 -0.27 1.57
CA GLY A 79 -16.28 0.46 1.38
C GLY A 79 -16.12 1.98 1.30
N ILE A 80 -14.89 2.50 1.14
CA ILE A 80 -14.62 3.93 0.96
C ILE A 80 -14.03 4.20 -0.43
N LEU A 81 -13.06 3.39 -0.85
CA LEU A 81 -12.51 3.48 -2.20
C LEU A 81 -13.48 2.87 -3.23
N LEU A 82 -13.38 3.33 -4.47
CA LEU A 82 -13.95 2.63 -5.62
C LEU A 82 -13.45 1.19 -5.64
N ASN A 83 -14.31 0.27 -6.06
CA ASN A 83 -14.03 -1.16 -5.96
C ASN A 83 -12.72 -1.55 -6.64
N GLU A 84 -12.46 -1.01 -7.82
CA GLU A 84 -11.24 -1.24 -8.60
C GLU A 84 -9.98 -0.77 -7.86
N CYS A 85 -10.02 0.46 -7.32
CA CYS A 85 -8.93 1.00 -6.50
C CYS A 85 -8.69 0.17 -5.22
N TYR A 86 -9.75 -0.34 -4.60
CA TYR A 86 -9.64 -1.20 -3.43
C TYR A 86 -9.04 -2.57 -3.78
N ILE A 87 -9.52 -3.23 -4.83
CA ILE A 87 -8.96 -4.50 -5.32
C ILE A 87 -7.49 -4.32 -5.68
N HIS A 88 -7.15 -3.23 -6.36
CA HIS A 88 -5.78 -2.90 -6.73
C HIS A 88 -4.88 -2.70 -5.50
N PHE A 89 -5.36 -2.03 -4.45
CA PHE A 89 -4.67 -1.99 -3.16
C PHE A 89 -4.52 -3.38 -2.53
N ILE A 90 -5.54 -4.24 -2.61
CA ILE A 90 -5.50 -5.60 -2.08
C ILE A 90 -4.48 -6.47 -2.83
N CYS A 91 -4.34 -6.32 -4.15
CA CYS A 91 -3.26 -6.95 -4.91
C CYS A 91 -1.88 -6.63 -4.30
N LEU A 92 -1.62 -5.34 -4.06
CA LEU A 92 -0.38 -4.91 -3.42
C LEU A 92 -0.22 -5.47 -2.00
N HIS A 93 -1.27 -5.42 -1.18
CA HIS A 93 -1.29 -6.00 0.16
C HIS A 93 -0.93 -7.49 0.15
N VAL A 94 -1.59 -8.28 -0.71
CA VAL A 94 -1.41 -9.72 -0.80
C VAL A 94 0.01 -10.05 -1.28
N ALA A 95 0.48 -9.40 -2.34
CA ALA A 95 1.83 -9.60 -2.85
C ALA A 95 2.89 -9.37 -1.76
N PHE A 96 2.79 -8.27 -1.01
CA PHE A 96 3.72 -7.98 0.07
C PHE A 96 3.58 -8.90 1.28
N ARG A 97 2.36 -9.35 1.62
CA ARG A 97 2.15 -10.35 2.68
C ARG A 97 2.82 -11.67 2.32
N ILE A 98 2.72 -12.09 1.08
CA ILE A 98 3.36 -13.30 0.55
C ILE A 98 4.89 -13.12 0.62
N ILE A 99 5.44 -12.08 -0.01
CA ILE A 99 6.90 -11.83 -0.07
C ILE A 99 7.55 -11.73 1.31
N LEU A 100 6.84 -11.19 2.31
CA LEU A 100 7.36 -11.01 3.66
C LEU A 100 7.09 -12.19 4.60
N SER A 101 6.41 -13.24 4.12
CA SER A 101 6.17 -14.44 4.92
C SER A 101 7.46 -15.27 5.04
N PRO A 102 7.78 -15.79 6.23
CA PRO A 102 8.92 -16.68 6.41
C PRO A 102 8.71 -17.99 5.63
N ASN A 103 9.80 -18.58 5.14
CA ASN A 103 9.81 -19.90 4.47
C ASN A 103 8.82 -20.02 3.30
N ILE A 104 8.68 -18.95 2.51
CA ILE A 104 7.80 -18.94 1.36
C ILE A 104 8.22 -19.95 0.27
N PRO A 105 7.30 -20.79 -0.26
CA PRO A 105 7.58 -21.63 -1.41
C PRO A 105 7.83 -20.81 -2.68
N GLU A 106 8.73 -21.27 -3.55
CA GLU A 106 9.05 -20.60 -4.82
C GLU A 106 7.81 -20.33 -5.68
N LYS A 107 6.86 -21.26 -5.74
CA LYS A 107 5.58 -21.08 -6.45
C LYS A 107 4.80 -19.86 -5.95
N MET A 108 4.81 -19.61 -4.64
CA MET A 108 4.13 -18.47 -4.02
C MET A 108 4.88 -17.16 -4.30
N LEU A 109 6.22 -17.21 -4.35
CA LEU A 109 7.04 -16.07 -4.75
C LEU A 109 6.73 -15.68 -6.20
N ASN A 110 6.73 -16.64 -7.12
CA ASN A 110 6.38 -16.41 -8.53
C ASN A 110 4.95 -15.89 -8.68
N PHE A 111 4.02 -16.38 -7.87
CA PHE A 111 2.67 -15.85 -7.83
C PHE A 111 2.62 -14.39 -7.36
N SER A 112 3.35 -14.04 -6.29
CA SER A 112 3.42 -12.65 -5.82
C SER A 112 4.04 -11.70 -6.85
N GLU A 113 5.02 -12.18 -7.62
CA GLU A 113 5.64 -11.40 -8.70
C GLU A 113 4.62 -11.11 -9.81
N LYS A 114 3.81 -12.10 -10.21
CA LYS A 114 2.70 -11.89 -11.16
C LYS A 114 1.68 -10.87 -10.65
N ILE A 115 1.36 -10.89 -9.36
CA ILE A 115 0.46 -9.88 -8.75
C ILE A 115 1.09 -8.49 -8.82
N LEU A 116 2.40 -8.35 -8.56
CA LEU A 116 3.09 -7.06 -8.65
C LEU A 116 3.16 -6.55 -10.08
N ILE A 117 3.39 -7.41 -11.07
CA ILE A 117 3.37 -7.04 -12.50
C ILE A 117 1.99 -6.52 -12.87
N HIS A 118 0.93 -7.28 -12.55
CA HIS A 118 -0.45 -6.86 -12.78
C HIS A 118 -0.75 -5.52 -12.10
N PHE A 119 -0.29 -5.31 -10.86
CA PHE A 119 -0.45 -4.04 -10.16
C PHE A 119 0.25 -2.89 -10.89
N VAL A 120 1.44 -3.10 -11.46
CA VAL A 120 2.16 -2.05 -12.17
C VAL A 120 1.48 -1.73 -13.51
N GLU A 121 1.03 -2.75 -14.25
CA GLU A 121 0.35 -2.59 -15.54
C GLU A 121 -0.96 -1.81 -15.43
N ASN A 122 -1.73 -2.04 -14.36
CA ASN A 122 -3.03 -1.39 -14.15
C ASN A 122 -2.92 -0.07 -13.37
N PHE A 123 -1.73 0.28 -12.90
CA PHE A 123 -1.53 1.47 -12.07
C PHE A 123 -1.86 2.75 -12.83
N GLU A 124 -1.41 2.83 -14.08
CA GLU A 124 -1.59 4.00 -14.92
C GLU A 124 -3.06 4.25 -15.24
N GLU A 125 -3.77 3.20 -15.62
CA GLU A 125 -5.19 3.28 -15.96
C GLU A 125 -6.05 3.71 -14.76
N LEU A 126 -5.78 3.14 -13.58
CA LEU A 126 -6.58 3.38 -12.38
C LEU A 126 -6.28 4.71 -11.70
N TYR A 127 -5.06 5.23 -11.84
CA TYR A 127 -4.63 6.43 -11.13
C TYR A 127 -4.31 7.59 -12.06
N GLY A 128 -3.80 7.36 -13.28
CA GLY A 128 -3.49 8.36 -14.31
C GLY A 128 -2.02 8.33 -14.79
N GLU A 129 -1.80 8.65 -16.08
CA GLU A 129 -0.49 8.66 -16.77
C GLU A 129 0.57 9.56 -16.12
N GLN A 130 0.14 10.67 -15.53
CA GLN A 130 1.01 11.59 -14.76
C GLN A 130 1.73 10.93 -13.57
N PHE A 131 1.37 9.69 -13.20
CA PHE A 131 1.96 8.94 -12.10
C PHE A 131 2.97 7.86 -12.55
N VAL A 132 3.13 7.66 -13.86
CA VAL A 132 4.14 6.79 -14.49
C VAL A 132 5.35 7.64 -14.91
N SER A 133 5.87 8.47 -14.01
CA SER A 133 7.07 9.26 -14.33
C SER A 133 8.32 8.38 -14.31
N HIS A 134 8.79 8.01 -15.50
CA HIS A 134 10.15 7.59 -15.91
C HIS A 134 10.86 6.42 -15.19
N ASN A 135 10.30 5.87 -14.11
CA ASN A 135 10.97 4.87 -13.27
C ASN A 135 10.26 3.50 -13.24
N ILE A 136 9.11 3.35 -13.92
CA ILE A 136 8.43 2.05 -14.05
C ILE A 136 9.03 1.21 -15.20
N HIS A 137 9.56 1.86 -16.24
CA HIS A 137 10.26 1.18 -17.35
C HIS A 137 11.66 0.63 -16.99
N GLY A 138 12.15 0.86 -15.78
CA GLY A 138 13.42 0.31 -15.27
C GLY A 138 13.27 -0.87 -14.32
N LEU A 139 12.08 -1.51 -14.29
CA LEU A 139 11.78 -2.67 -13.42
C LEU A 139 12.39 -3.97 -13.90
#